data_AF-A0A920B3Z3-F1
#
_entry.id   AF-A0A920B3Z3-F1
#
_cell.length_a   1.000
_cell.length_b   1.000
_cell.length_c   1.000
_cell.angle_alpha   90.00
_cell.angle_beta   90.00
_cell.angle_gamma   90.00
#
_symmetry.space_group_name_H-M   'P 1'
#
loop_
_entity.id
_entity.type
_entity.pdbx_description
1 polymer ?
#
loop_
_entity_poly.entity_id
_entity_poly.type
_entity_poly.pdbx_seq_one_letter_code
_entity_poly.pdbx_strand_id
1 'polypeptide(L)'
;MYVSLVYPVIRVQKLLYYLDKHKQIKIHGVFGNSTAGIKLGDLFKNLNKSDKIKISNYEDFDFSKTDLIFSCLPNGKLQKEIIKNLNPKISIIDLSGILELKSKLENTKNFYNIPHGVLFIEKKKFCYGLSWDL
;
A
#
# COMPACT_ATOMS: atom_id res chain seq x y z
N MET A 1 -11.81 -4.45 -10.79
CA MET A 1 -10.99 -3.53 -10.00
C MET A 1 -9.52 -3.88 -10.17
N TYR A 2 -8.74 -2.96 -10.70
CA TYR A 2 -7.30 -3.07 -10.89
C TYR A 2 -6.57 -2.61 -9.63
N VAL A 3 -5.78 -3.52 -9.06
CA VAL A 3 -5.11 -3.30 -7.78
C VAL A 3 -3.58 -3.30 -7.91
N SER A 4 -2.98 -2.34 -7.22
CA SER A 4 -1.53 -2.09 -7.14
C SER A 4 -1.03 -2.14 -5.69
N LEU A 5 0.18 -2.67 -5.45
CA LEU A 5 0.72 -2.89 -4.10
C LEU A 5 2.18 -2.44 -3.95
N VAL A 6 2.54 -1.68 -2.91
CA VAL A 6 3.92 -1.21 -2.65
C VAL A 6 4.43 -1.65 -1.26
N TYR A 7 5.60 -2.33 -1.14
CA TYR A 7 5.97 -2.97 0.14
C TYR A 7 7.46 -3.36 0.41
N PRO A 8 7.86 -3.56 1.69
CA PRO A 8 9.03 -4.36 2.10
C PRO A 8 8.67 -5.71 2.79
N VAL A 9 8.64 -6.79 1.99
CA VAL A 9 8.86 -8.23 2.31
C VAL A 9 7.84 -9.10 3.11
N ILE A 10 7.48 -8.91 4.40
CA ILE A 10 6.74 -9.96 5.18
C ILE A 10 5.18 -9.91 5.21
N ARG A 11 4.53 -8.77 5.45
CA ARG A 11 3.06 -8.65 5.68
C ARG A 11 2.20 -8.73 4.42
N VAL A 12 2.82 -8.68 3.24
CA VAL A 12 2.11 -8.59 1.95
C VAL A 12 1.65 -9.92 1.41
N GLN A 13 2.28 -11.03 1.81
CA GLN A 13 1.90 -12.35 1.33
C GLN A 13 0.42 -12.66 1.56
N LYS A 14 -0.10 -12.35 2.77
CA LYS A 14 -1.50 -12.63 3.12
C LYS A 14 -2.48 -11.75 2.34
N LEU A 15 -2.15 -10.48 2.14
CA LEU A 15 -2.94 -9.57 1.32
C LEU A 15 -2.97 -10.04 -0.14
N LEU A 16 -1.81 -10.33 -0.74
CA LEU A 16 -1.71 -10.87 -2.10
C LEU A 16 -2.53 -12.15 -2.26
N TYR A 17 -2.45 -13.06 -1.29
CA TYR A 17 -3.23 -14.29 -1.29
C TYR A 17 -4.74 -14.04 -1.38
N TYR A 18 -5.30 -13.12 -0.58
CA TYR A 18 -6.73 -12.83 -0.63
C TYR A 18 -7.13 -12.08 -1.90
N LEU A 19 -6.32 -11.11 -2.35
CA LEU A 19 -6.59 -10.35 -3.57
C LEU A 19 -6.55 -11.25 -4.81
N ASP A 20 -5.61 -12.21 -4.87
CA ASP A 20 -5.49 -13.18 -5.98
C ASP A 20 -6.74 -14.06 -6.08
N LYS A 21 -7.32 -14.45 -4.94
CA LYS A 21 -8.53 -15.29 -4.87
C LYS A 21 -9.82 -14.52 -5.08
N HIS A 22 -9.84 -13.21 -4.86
CA HIS A 22 -11.04 -12.39 -5.00
C HIS A 22 -11.56 -12.36 -6.44
N LYS A 23 -12.88 -12.50 -6.64
CA LYS A 23 -13.48 -12.65 -7.99
C LYS A 23 -13.49 -11.36 -8.82
N GLN A 24 -13.61 -10.21 -8.16
CA GLN A 24 -13.76 -8.90 -8.82
C GLN A 24 -12.45 -8.08 -8.85
N ILE A 25 -11.35 -8.66 -8.36
CA ILE A 25 -10.04 -8.01 -8.29
C ILE A 25 -9.11 -8.64 -9.31
N LYS A 26 -8.35 -7.79 -9.99
CA LYS A 26 -7.21 -8.16 -10.81
C LYS A 26 -6.00 -7.38 -10.31
N ILE A 27 -5.03 -8.09 -9.74
CA ILE A 27 -3.73 -7.52 -9.43
C ILE A 27 -3.04 -7.28 -10.76
N HIS A 28 -2.54 -6.06 -11.00
CA HIS A 28 -1.84 -5.74 -12.24
C HIS A 28 -0.51 -5.01 -12.03
N GLY A 29 -0.20 -4.63 -10.79
CA GLY A 29 1.09 -4.07 -10.40
C GLY A 29 1.45 -4.49 -8.98
N VAL A 30 2.70 -4.92 -8.78
CA VAL A 30 3.28 -5.12 -7.44
C VAL A 30 4.67 -4.53 -7.44
N PHE A 31 5.01 -3.80 -6.38
CA PHE A 31 6.18 -2.93 -6.33
C PHE A 31 7.01 -3.17 -5.09
N GLY A 32 8.33 -3.21 -5.28
CA GLY A 32 9.31 -3.38 -4.22
C GLY A 32 10.73 -3.33 -4.77
N ASN A 33 11.61 -2.56 -4.12
CA ASN A 33 12.96 -2.29 -4.63
C ASN A 33 13.86 -3.53 -4.60
N SER A 34 13.97 -4.19 -3.44
CA SER A 34 14.89 -5.33 -3.26
C SER A 34 14.46 -6.61 -3.99
N THR A 35 13.20 -6.68 -4.41
CA THR A 35 12.61 -7.85 -5.10
C THR A 35 12.24 -7.54 -6.56
N ALA A 36 12.65 -6.39 -7.08
CA ALA A 36 12.36 -6.00 -8.46
C ALA A 36 12.90 -7.05 -9.45
N GLY A 37 12.13 -7.35 -10.50
CA GLY A 37 12.43 -8.35 -11.51
C GLY A 37 11.99 -9.78 -11.16
N ILE A 38 11.77 -10.10 -9.87
CA ILE A 38 11.31 -11.42 -9.42
C ILE A 38 9.82 -11.59 -9.71
N LYS A 39 9.40 -12.79 -10.18
CA LYS A 39 7.98 -13.10 -10.34
C LYS A 39 7.32 -13.41 -8.99
N LEU A 40 6.06 -13.03 -8.84
CA LEU A 40 5.31 -13.31 -7.62
C LEU A 40 5.24 -14.80 -7.30
N GLY A 41 5.07 -15.68 -8.29
CA GLY A 41 5.04 -17.12 -8.09
C GLY A 41 6.37 -17.74 -7.64
N ASP A 42 7.49 -17.02 -7.83
CA ASP A 42 8.79 -17.47 -7.34
C ASP A 42 8.89 -17.26 -5.82
N LEU A 43 8.32 -16.17 -5.31
CA LEU A 43 8.32 -15.81 -3.87
C LEU A 43 7.12 -16.38 -3.11
N PHE A 44 5.95 -16.47 -3.74
CA PHE A 44 4.68 -16.80 -3.10
C PHE A 44 3.98 -17.93 -3.87
N LYS A 45 4.25 -19.17 -3.44
CA LYS A 45 3.79 -20.41 -4.13
C LYS A 45 2.27 -20.61 -4.15
N ASN A 46 1.52 -19.87 -3.34
CA ASN A 46 0.06 -20.02 -3.21
C ASN A 46 -0.73 -19.04 -4.10
N LEU A 47 -0.07 -18.35 -5.04
CA LEU A 47 -0.70 -17.44 -6.01
C LEU A 47 -0.95 -18.18 -7.33
N ASN A 48 -2.13 -18.00 -7.90
CA ASN A 48 -2.53 -18.65 -9.14
C ASN A 48 -2.80 -17.66 -10.28
N LYS A 49 -3.51 -16.55 -10.01
CA LYS A 49 -3.86 -15.59 -11.08
C LYS A 49 -2.77 -14.56 -11.35
N SER A 50 -1.95 -14.27 -10.34
CA SER A 50 -0.93 -13.22 -10.33
C SER A 50 0.51 -13.75 -10.32
N ASP A 51 0.71 -15.07 -10.34
CA ASP A 51 2.01 -15.73 -10.29
C ASP A 51 3.03 -15.19 -11.30
N LYS A 52 2.58 -14.84 -12.51
CA LYS A 52 3.40 -14.33 -13.61
C LYS A 52 3.76 -12.84 -13.50
N ILE A 53 3.14 -12.09 -12.59
CA ILE A 53 3.43 -10.67 -12.41
C ILE A 53 4.86 -10.54 -11.88
N LYS A 54 5.65 -9.69 -12.53
CA LYS A 54 6.98 -9.30 -12.03
C LYS A 54 6.85 -8.13 -11.09
N ILE A 55 7.55 -8.21 -9.96
CA ILE A 55 7.69 -7.07 -9.06
C ILE A 55 8.55 -6.02 -9.77
N SER A 56 8.17 -4.74 -9.66
CA SER A 56 8.84 -3.63 -10.35
C SER A 56 9.02 -2.42 -9.42
N ASN A 57 9.64 -1.36 -9.92
CA ASN A 57 9.57 -0.05 -9.29
C ASN A 57 8.21 0.59 -9.63
N TYR A 58 7.57 1.26 -8.67
CA TYR A 58 6.31 1.95 -8.90
C TYR A 58 6.48 3.21 -9.75
N GLU A 59 7.69 3.78 -9.78
CA GLU A 59 8.00 5.03 -10.52
C GLU A 59 7.80 4.87 -12.03
N ASP A 60 8.00 3.66 -12.56
CA ASP A 60 7.87 3.35 -13.98
C ASP A 60 6.47 2.82 -14.35
N PHE A 61 5.53 2.82 -13.41
CA PHE A 61 4.23 2.19 -13.59
C PHE A 61 3.12 3.17 -14.00
N ASP A 62 2.38 2.81 -15.05
CA ASP A 62 1.19 3.54 -15.46
C ASP A 62 -0.03 3.17 -14.58
N PHE A 63 -0.38 4.09 -13.68
CA PHE A 63 -1.56 3.99 -12.81
C PHE A 63 -2.88 4.40 -13.50
N SER A 64 -2.90 4.75 -14.78
CA SER A 64 -4.10 5.24 -15.49
C SER A 64 -5.30 4.30 -15.42
N LYS A 65 -5.04 2.99 -15.35
CA LYS A 65 -6.05 1.92 -15.25
C LYS A 65 -6.26 1.40 -13.83
N THR A 66 -5.53 1.93 -12.84
CA THR A 66 -5.62 1.49 -11.45
C THR A 66 -6.84 2.11 -10.78
N ASP A 67 -7.68 1.28 -10.19
CA ASP A 67 -8.86 1.71 -9.45
C ASP A 67 -8.56 1.88 -7.95
N LEU A 68 -7.70 1.00 -7.41
CA LEU A 68 -7.39 0.89 -6.00
C LEU A 68 -5.91 0.58 -5.76
N ILE A 69 -5.29 1.27 -4.81
CA ILE A 69 -3.92 0.99 -4.36
C ILE A 69 -3.96 0.53 -2.91
N PHE A 70 -3.28 -0.58 -2.62
CA PHE A 70 -2.89 -0.93 -1.26
C PHE A 70 -1.45 -0.46 -1.03
N SER A 71 -1.20 0.26 0.05
CA SER A 71 0.16 0.61 0.47
C SER A 71 0.46 -0.05 1.80
N CYS A 72 1.65 -0.61 1.95
CA CYS A 72 2.19 -0.92 3.28
C CYS A 72 3.63 -0.43 3.41
N LEU A 73 3.89 0.75 2.87
CA LEU A 73 5.17 1.43 2.96
C LEU A 73 5.43 1.99 4.37
N PRO A 74 6.63 1.82 4.94
CA PRO A 74 6.95 2.37 6.24
C PRO A 74 7.08 3.91 6.23
N ASN A 75 7.07 4.51 7.41
CA ASN A 75 7.51 5.88 7.69
C ASN A 75 6.81 6.99 6.88
N GLY A 76 5.55 6.76 6.48
CA GLY A 76 4.74 7.72 5.73
C GLY A 76 5.22 7.96 4.31
N LYS A 77 6.00 7.03 3.73
CA LYS A 77 6.57 7.18 2.38
C LYS A 77 5.50 7.39 1.30
N LEU A 78 4.36 6.69 1.41
CA LEU A 78 3.19 6.90 0.56
C LEU A 78 2.82 8.39 0.47
N GLN A 79 2.70 9.03 1.62
CA GLN A 79 2.28 10.41 1.77
C GLN A 79 3.33 11.39 1.23
N LYS A 80 4.60 11.14 1.51
CA LYS A 80 5.70 12.03 1.12
C LYS A 80 5.96 12.02 -0.38
N GLU A 81 5.94 10.83 -0.98
CA GLU A 81 6.57 10.59 -2.28
C GLU A 81 5.59 10.15 -3.36
N ILE A 82 4.50 9.46 -3.01
CA ILE A 82 3.66 8.78 -4.00
C ILE A 82 2.33 9.50 -4.21
N ILE A 83 1.61 9.85 -3.14
CA ILE A 83 0.21 10.30 -3.24
C ILE A 83 0.04 11.57 -4.08
N LYS A 84 1.04 12.46 -4.09
CA LYS A 84 1.04 13.73 -4.84
C LYS A 84 1.04 13.52 -6.36
N ASN A 85 1.55 12.39 -6.83
CA ASN A 85 1.71 12.08 -8.25
C ASN A 85 0.60 11.14 -8.77
N LEU A 86 -0.32 10.72 -7.90
CA LEU A 86 -1.44 9.85 -8.27
C LEU A 86 -2.66 10.66 -8.70
N ASN A 87 -3.43 10.08 -9.62
CA ASN A 87 -4.74 10.63 -9.97
C ASN A 87 -5.64 10.63 -8.73
N PRO A 88 -6.26 11.77 -8.34
CA PRO A 88 -7.06 11.88 -7.12
C PRO A 88 -8.33 11.01 -7.12
N LYS A 89 -8.71 10.43 -8.27
CA LYS A 89 -9.83 9.48 -8.37
C LYS A 89 -9.47 8.06 -7.89
N ILE A 90 -8.18 7.74 -7.77
CA ILE A 90 -7.74 6.41 -7.35
C ILE A 90 -7.95 6.28 -5.84
N SER A 91 -8.65 5.23 -5.42
CA SER A 91 -8.83 4.93 -4.01
C SER A 91 -7.55 4.34 -3.41
N ILE A 92 -7.25 4.66 -2.15
CA ILE A 92 -6.04 4.17 -1.47
C ILE A 92 -6.41 3.56 -0.12
N ILE A 93 -5.94 2.34 0.13
CA ILE A 93 -5.97 1.68 1.43
C ILE A 93 -4.53 1.61 1.95
N ASP A 94 -4.22 2.40 2.97
CA ASP A 94 -2.91 2.38 3.62
C ASP A 94 -2.93 1.49 4.87
N LEU A 95 -2.10 0.45 4.86
CA LEU A 95 -1.92 -0.52 5.93
C LEU A 95 -0.62 -0.30 6.73
N SER A 96 0.10 0.80 6.46
CA SER A 96 1.36 1.14 7.15
C SER A 96 1.18 1.53 8.62
N GLY A 97 -0.07 1.74 9.06
CA GLY A 97 -0.41 2.09 10.44
C GLY A 97 -0.06 3.54 10.83
N ILE A 98 0.53 4.32 9.91
CA ILE A 98 0.85 5.74 10.12
C ILE A 98 -0.31 6.58 9.58
N LEU A 99 -1.50 6.39 10.15
CA LEU A 99 -2.51 7.43 10.14
C LEU A 99 -2.36 8.15 11.47
N GLU A 100 -1.98 9.43 11.43
CA GLU A 100 -1.80 10.20 12.64
C GLU A 100 -3.13 10.26 13.41
N LEU A 101 -3.23 9.45 14.48
CA LEU A 101 -4.33 9.50 15.43
C LEU A 101 -4.50 10.96 15.87
N LYS A 102 -5.75 11.43 15.89
CA LYS A 102 -6.16 12.78 16.30
C LYS A 102 -5.70 13.21 17.71
N SER A 103 -5.00 12.36 18.45
CA SER A 103 -4.71 12.65 19.84
C SER A 103 -3.56 13.64 19.95
N LYS A 104 -3.89 14.73 20.64
CA LYS A 104 -3.07 15.65 21.45
C LYS A 104 -1.97 15.00 22.33
N LEU A 105 -1.56 13.76 22.08
CA LEU A 105 -0.61 12.99 22.86
C LEU A 105 0.77 13.14 22.23
N GLU A 106 1.62 13.94 22.87
CA GLU A 106 3.05 14.01 22.58
C GLU A 106 3.73 12.62 22.62
N ASN A 107 3.12 11.66 23.32
CA ASN A 107 3.65 10.32 23.53
C ASN A 107 3.74 9.45 22.27
N THR A 108 2.89 9.61 21.24
CA THR A 108 3.01 8.80 20.00
C THR A 108 4.27 9.13 19.20
N LYS A 109 4.86 10.31 19.40
CA LYS A 109 6.09 10.75 18.71
C LYS A 109 7.32 9.96 19.18
N ASN A 110 7.35 9.55 20.46
CA ASN A 110 8.47 8.81 21.04
C ASN A 110 8.52 7.34 20.60
N PHE A 111 7.38 6.73 20.26
CA PHE A 111 7.34 5.32 19.86
C PHE A 111 7.82 5.07 18.42
N TYR A 112 7.79 6.08 17.55
CA TYR A 112 8.07 5.92 16.12
C TYR A 112 9.28 6.72 15.60
N ASN A 113 9.96 7.49 16.46
CA ASN A 113 11.17 8.26 16.12
C ASN A 113 11.05 9.09 14.82
N ILE A 114 9.86 9.66 14.58
CA ILE A 114 9.55 10.39 13.35
C ILE A 114 10.04 11.84 13.47
N PRO A 115 10.88 12.36 12.55
CA PRO A 115 11.36 13.73 12.59
C PRO A 115 10.23 14.76 12.61
N HIS A 116 10.44 15.86 13.34
CA HIS A 116 9.54 17.02 13.34
C HIS A 116 9.25 17.50 11.90
N GLY A 117 7.97 17.72 11.57
CA GLY A 117 7.54 18.27 10.28
C GLY A 117 7.11 17.25 9.21
N VAL A 118 7.25 15.95 9.47
CA VAL A 118 6.80 14.88 8.55
C VAL A 118 5.26 14.74 8.51
N LEU A 119 4.57 15.26 9.52
CA LEU A 119 3.15 15.08 9.75
C LEU A 119 2.35 16.24 9.17
N PHE A 120 2.41 16.36 7.84
CA PHE A 120 1.56 17.29 7.11
C PHE A 120 0.91 16.55 5.95
N ILE A 121 -0.15 15.79 6.21
CA ILE A 121 -1.20 15.53 5.19
C ILE A 121 -2.60 15.61 5.80
N GLU A 122 -3.47 16.19 5.00
CA GLU A 122 -4.89 16.50 5.14
C GLU A 122 -5.72 15.37 5.77
N LYS A 123 -5.82 15.40 7.10
CA LYS A 123 -6.69 14.54 7.94
C LYS A 123 -8.14 14.39 7.44
N LYS A 124 -8.61 15.27 6.56
CA LYS A 124 -9.96 15.25 5.99
C LYS A 124 -10.17 14.19 4.90
N LYS A 125 -9.10 13.59 4.35
CA LYS A 125 -9.19 12.68 3.19
C LYS A 125 -9.09 11.19 3.52
N PHE A 126 -8.74 10.82 4.75
CA PHE A 126 -8.61 9.42 5.17
C PHE A 126 -9.61 9.07 6.27
N CYS A 127 -10.23 7.90 6.15
CA CYS A 127 -11.09 7.30 7.17
C CYS A 127 -10.36 6.10 7.79
N TYR A 128 -10.54 5.88 9.10
CA TYR A 128 -9.98 4.69 9.74
C TYR A 128 -10.82 3.47 9.36
N GLY A 129 -10.17 2.46 8.77
CA GLY A 129 -10.82 1.28 8.19
C GLY A 129 -11.26 0.23 9.22
N LEU A 130 -11.81 0.64 10.36
CA LEU A 130 -12.53 -0.28 11.24
C LEU A 130 -13.95 -0.46 10.71
N SER A 131 -14.23 -1.63 10.16
CA SER A 131 -15.60 -2.08 9.96
C SER A 131 -16.19 -2.43 11.32
N TRP A 132 -17.43 -2.01 11.57
CA TRP A 132 -18.21 -2.54 12.68
C TRP A 132 -18.69 -3.93 12.33
N ASP A 133 -18.55 -4.90 13.23
CA ASP A 133 -19.28 -6.15 13.16
C ASP A 133 -20.75 -5.86 13.53
N LEU A 134 -21.69 -6.23 12.65
CA LEU A 134 -23.10 -6.45 12.96
C LEU A 134 -23.34 -7.96 13.02
#